data_AF-A0A1G9W067-F1
#
_entry.id   AF-A0A1G9W067-F1
#
_cell.length_a   1.000
_cell.length_b   1.000
_cell.length_c   1.000
_cell.angle_alpha   90.00
_cell.angle_beta   90.00
_cell.angle_gamma   90.00
#
_symmetry.space_group_name_H-M   'P 1'
#
loop_
_entity.id
_entity.type
_entity.pdbx_description
1 polymer ?
#
loop_
_entity_poly.entity_id
_entity_poly.type
_entity_poly.pdbx_seq_one_letter_code
_entity_poly.pdbx_strand_id
1 'polypeptide(L)' 'MAHDAIEEMTGRLSPENRRWVEQLPNEKKRELVQKWQNEGGATGLGNVGTDVNEADADAVVEKFRKS' A
#
# COMPACT_ATOMS: atom_id res chain seq x y z
N MET A 1 -8.41 6.52 11.34
CA MET A 1 -8.04 5.08 11.33
C MET A 1 -7.99 4.49 9.92
N ALA A 2 -9.01 4.59 9.05
CA ALA A 2 -8.89 4.15 7.64
C ALA A 2 -8.39 5.26 6.67
N HIS A 3 -8.59 6.54 7.01
CA HIS A 3 -8.11 7.67 6.22
C HIS A 3 -6.58 7.79 6.27
N ASP A 4 -6.00 7.65 7.48
CA ASP A 4 -4.57 7.79 7.72
C ASP A 4 -3.71 6.80 6.92
N ALA A 5 -4.20 5.56 6.70
CA ALA A 5 -3.45 4.54 5.98
C ALA A 5 -3.36 4.80 4.46
N ILE A 6 -4.37 5.44 3.86
CA ILE A 6 -4.30 5.88 2.46
C ILE A 6 -3.30 7.03 2.33
N GLU A 7 -3.31 7.98 3.26
CA GLU A 7 -2.40 9.12 3.26
C GLU A 7 -0.95 8.69 3.47
N GLU A 8 -0.70 7.76 4.40
CA GLU A 8 0.64 7.22 4.63
C GLU A 8 1.16 6.44 3.41
N MET A 9 0.31 5.60 2.82
CA MET A 9 0.66 4.85 1.61
C MET A 9 0.92 5.81 0.44
N THR A 10 0.02 6.76 0.16
CA THR A 10 0.15 7.72 -0.95
C THR A 10 1.30 8.71 -0.76
N GLY A 11 1.74 8.94 0.48
CA GLY A 11 2.95 9.70 0.80
C GLY A 11 4.24 8.98 0.40
N ARG A 12 4.21 7.64 0.31
CA ARG A 12 5.34 6.80 -0.13
C ARG A 12 5.29 6.43 -1.61
N LEU A 13 4.21 6.79 -2.33
CA LEU A 13 4.07 6.51 -3.77
C LEU A 13 4.79 7.54 -4.64
N SER A 14 5.30 7.06 -5.76
CA SER A 14 5.74 7.90 -6.86
C SER A 14 4.59 8.79 -7.38
N PRO A 15 4.88 10.00 -7.90
CA PRO A 15 3.84 10.94 -8.36
C PRO A 15 2.86 10.36 -9.39
N GLU A 16 3.33 9.42 -10.23
CA GLU A 16 2.48 8.73 -11.20
C GLU A 16 1.47 7.80 -10.50
N ASN A 17 1.95 6.93 -9.62
CA ASN A 17 1.12 5.97 -8.90
C ASN A 17 0.18 6.65 -7.91
N ARG A 18 0.63 7.73 -7.24
CA ARG A 18 -0.23 8.57 -6.41
C ARG A 18 -1.42 9.11 -7.19
N ARG A 19 -1.19 9.71 -8.37
CA ARG A 19 -2.27 10.24 -9.23
C ARG A 19 -3.23 9.15 -9.66
N TRP A 20 -2.72 7.95 -9.96
CA TRP A 20 -3.56 6.81 -10.29
C TRP A 20 -4.44 6.38 -9.11
N VAL A 21 -3.87 6.25 -7.91
CA VAL A 21 -4.61 5.93 -6.67
C VAL A 21 -5.64 7.02 -6.34
N GLU A 22 -5.32 8.28 -6.55
CA GLU A 22 -6.24 9.41 -6.33
C GLU A 22 -7.49 9.32 -7.23
N GLN A 23 -7.35 8.78 -8.45
CA GLN A 23 -8.44 8.59 -9.42
C GLN A 23 -9.30 7.34 -9.16
N LEU A 24 -8.85 6.42 -8.32
CA LEU A 24 -9.62 5.20 -8.02
C LEU A 24 -10.90 5.52 -7.23
N PRO A 25 -11.96 4.70 -7.39
CA PRO A 25 -13.12 4.76 -6.50
C PRO A 25 -12.73 4.38 -5.06
N ASN A 26 -13.44 4.92 -4.07
CA ASN A 26 -13.13 4.72 -2.65
C ASN A 26 -13.08 3.24 -2.24
N GLU A 27 -13.88 2.38 -2.87
CA GLU A 27 -13.85 0.92 -2.66
C GLU A 27 -12.49 0.32 -3.05
N LYS A 28 -11.98 0.67 -4.23
CA LYS A 28 -10.68 0.21 -4.73
C LYS A 28 -9.52 0.75 -3.89
N LYS A 29 -9.62 1.98 -3.39
CA LYS A 29 -8.62 2.53 -2.44
C LYS A 29 -8.56 1.73 -1.15
N ARG A 30 -9.72 1.30 -0.61
CA ARG A 30 -9.78 0.44 0.57
C ARG A 30 -9.19 -0.94 0.30
N GLU A 31 -9.51 -1.56 -0.84
CA GLU A 31 -8.91 -2.84 -1.26
C GLU A 31 -7.39 -2.73 -1.37
N LEU A 32 -6.90 -1.65 -1.97
CA LEU A 32 -5.47 -1.38 -2.12
C LEU A 32 -4.76 -1.21 -0.77
N VAL A 33 -5.35 -0.46 0.16
CA VAL A 33 -4.81 -0.33 1.52
C VAL A 33 -4.83 -1.65 2.26
N GLN A 34 -5.90 -2.44 2.13
CA GLN A 34 -5.94 -3.79 2.71
C GLN A 34 -4.86 -4.69 2.11
N LYS A 35 -4.61 -4.60 0.80
CA LYS A 35 -3.55 -5.37 0.13
C LYS A 35 -2.16 -4.93 0.57
N TRP A 36 -1.93 -3.62 0.70
CA TRP A 36 -0.69 -3.08 1.25
C TRP A 36 -0.47 -3.50 2.71
N GLN A 37 -1.52 -3.45 3.53
CA GLN A 37 -1.49 -3.96 4.89
C GLN A 37 -1.25 -5.47 4.95
N ASN A 38 -1.81 -6.26 4.03
CA ASN A 38 -1.56 -7.70 3.97
C ASN A 38 -0.17 -8.07 3.41
N GLU A 39 0.34 -7.32 2.43
CA GLU A 39 1.65 -7.57 1.81
C GLU A 39 2.84 -7.01 2.63
N GLY A 40 2.62 -6.05 3.52
CA GLY A 40 3.70 -5.48 4.35
C GLY A 40 3.31 -4.66 5.57
N GLY A 41 2.02 -4.51 5.88
CA GLY A 41 1.53 -3.78 7.06
C GLY A 41 0.95 -4.66 8.18
N ALA A 42 1.08 -5.99 8.07
CA ALA A 42 0.78 -6.92 9.14
C ALA A 42 1.95 -6.92 10.14
N THR A 43 2.10 -5.80 10.84
CA THR A 43 2.78 -5.68 12.15
C THR A 43 4.25 -6.12 12.24
N GLY A 44 5.09 -5.25 12.78
CA GLY A 44 6.31 -5.64 13.49
C GLY A 44 6.04 -6.46 14.78
N LEU A 45 5.15 -7.45 14.72
CA LEU A 45 4.79 -8.36 15.81
C LEU A 45 4.65 -9.78 15.24
N GLY A 46 5.76 -10.36 14.75
CA GLY A 46 5.75 -11.80 14.44
C GLY A 46 6.69 -12.28 13.34
N ASN A 47 7.94 -11.79 13.28
CA ASN A 47 9.14 -12.63 13.08
C ASN A 47 10.35 -11.73 12.86
N VAL A 48 11.15 -11.60 13.92
CA VAL A 48 12.56 -11.19 13.84
C VAL A 48 13.28 -12.28 13.06
N GLY A 49 13.65 -12.03 11.80
CA GLY A 49 14.43 -13.04 11.06
C GLY A 49 14.73 -12.80 9.58
N THR A 50 14.08 -11.89 8.87
CA THR A 50 14.30 -11.76 7.42
C THR A 50 14.30 -10.30 6.99
N ASP A 51 15.38 -9.89 6.32
CA ASP A 51 15.56 -8.65 5.53
C ASP A 51 14.28 -7.82 5.36
N VAL A 52 14.24 -6.66 6.01
CA VAL A 52 13.10 -5.74 5.97
C VAL A 52 13.05 -5.09 4.58
N ASN A 53 12.53 -5.81 3.59
CA ASN A 53 11.90 -5.19 2.44
C ASN A 53 10.62 -4.54 2.97
N GLU A 54 10.73 -3.30 3.43
CA GLU A 54 9.59 -2.41 3.56
C GLU A 54 8.81 -2.52 2.23
N ALA A 55 7.60 -3.08 2.25
CA ALA A 55 6.90 -3.42 1.02
C ALA A 55 6.73 -2.14 0.20
N ASP A 56 7.47 -2.09 -0.92
CA ASP A 56 7.54 -0.91 -1.77
C ASP A 56 6.12 -0.56 -2.24
N ALA A 57 5.62 0.58 -1.79
CA ALA A 57 4.23 0.97 -2.03
C ALA A 57 3.93 1.06 -3.52
N ASP A 58 4.92 1.48 -4.33
CA ASP A 58 4.80 1.50 -5.78
C ASP A 58 4.68 0.08 -6.36
N ALA A 59 5.46 -0.88 -5.86
CA ALA A 59 5.35 -2.27 -6.29
C ALA A 59 3.98 -2.88 -5.97
N VAL A 60 3.40 -2.57 -4.82
CA VAL A 60 2.04 -3.02 -4.46
C VAL A 60 0.99 -2.40 -5.38
N VAL A 61 1.12 -1.11 -5.70
CA VAL A 61 0.24 -0.42 -6.66
C VAL A 61 0.36 -1.02 -8.05
N GLU A 62 1.57 -1.28 -8.53
CA GLU A 62 1.80 -1.89 -9.83
C GLU A 62 1.19 -3.29 -9.94
N LYS A 63 1.37 -4.12 -8.91
CA LYS A 63 0.73 -5.45 -8.86
C LYS A 63 -0.79 -5.34 -8.84
N PHE A 64 -1.34 -4.35 -8.12
CA PHE A 64 -2.78 -4.14 -8.05
C PHE A 64 -3.35 -3.63 -9.39
N ARG A 65 -2.62 -2.79 -10.11
CA ARG A 65 -3.00 -2.29 -11.44
C ARG A 65 -2.99 -3.38 -12.53
N LYS A 66 -2.11 -4.38 -12.39
CA LYS A 66 -1.95 -5.49 -13.34
C LYS A 66 -2.84 -6.70 -13.04
N SER A 67 -3.56 -6.70 -11.91
CA SER A 67 -4.44 -7.80 -11.45
C SER A 67 -5.88 -7.56 -11.82
#